data_AF-A0A3A2ZEB2-F1
#
_entry.id   AF-A0A3A2ZEB2-F1
#
_cell.length_a   1.000
_cell.length_b   1.000
_cell.length_c   1.000
_cell.angle_alpha   90.00
_cell.angle_beta   90.00
_cell.angle_gamma   90.00
#
_symmetry.space_group_name_H-M   'P 1'
#
loop_
_entity.id
_entity.type
_entity.pdbx_description
1 polymer ?
#
loop_
_entity_poly.entity_id
_entity_poly.type
_entity_poly.pdbx_seq_one_letter_code
_entity_poly.pdbx_strand_id
1 'polypeptide(L)'
;MHTGPGLFVLKDMYSPSRYGQTLESTNAAFQRIITRERQSATSKGDHFSASGKNDRIWNSFSKHALEDPASFVDYYSNPWLELVSEAWLGPAYKVTAQVNVVKPGGAAQDPHRDYHLGFQELDRCARFPATVHLVSQFLTLQGAVAHSDMPPQSGPTRFLPYSQTYEVGYLAWRRDEFRQYFQNNYVACPLELGDGLFFNPALFHAAGANEMVDGKEDFHRKANLLQISCGMGKAMESVDSVPIIDRCWDLMVERFNKAGGFDQELNAFVLAIADGYPFPTNLDKRPPAPSGMAPESEQDILMRGLKEGWNRQRVVEELEKMRRDSAA
;
A
#
# COMPACT_ATOMS: atom_id res chain seq x y z
N MET A 1 16.97 -5.57 2.50
CA MET A 1 16.54 -4.19 2.84
C MET A 1 16.94 -3.69 4.24
N HIS A 2 17.32 -4.53 5.22
CA HIS A 2 17.76 -4.01 6.54
C HIS A 2 19.27 -3.70 6.62
N THR A 3 20.14 -4.49 5.98
CA THR A 3 21.61 -4.35 6.00
C THR A 3 22.23 -3.72 4.75
N GLY A 4 21.43 -3.45 3.72
CA GLY A 4 21.87 -2.91 2.43
C GLY A 4 21.45 -1.45 2.21
N PRO A 5 21.31 -1.00 0.95
CA PRO A 5 20.88 0.37 0.61
C PRO A 5 19.49 0.77 1.14
N GLY A 6 18.68 -0.19 1.58
CA GLY A 6 17.37 0.05 2.17
C GLY A 6 16.22 0.17 1.18
N LEU A 7 16.49 0.11 -0.13
CA LEU A 7 15.49 0.17 -1.20
C LEU A 7 15.89 -0.66 -2.42
N PHE A 8 14.93 -0.92 -3.30
CA PHE A 8 15.15 -1.42 -4.66
C PHE A 8 14.01 -0.99 -5.60
N VAL A 9 14.29 -1.00 -6.91
CA VAL A 9 13.31 -0.76 -7.97
C VAL A 9 13.12 -2.05 -8.76
N LEU A 10 11.86 -2.46 -8.95
CA LEU A 10 11.44 -3.46 -9.91
C LEU A 10 11.00 -2.75 -11.19
N LYS A 11 11.90 -2.74 -12.16
CA LYS A 11 11.60 -2.27 -13.51
C LYS A 11 10.51 -3.16 -14.11
N ASP A 12 9.55 -2.55 -14.78
CA ASP A 12 8.47 -3.26 -15.48
C ASP A 12 7.63 -4.19 -14.58
N MET A 13 7.52 -3.88 -13.27
CA MET A 13 6.66 -4.64 -12.34
C MET A 13 5.23 -4.74 -12.89
N TYR A 14 4.73 -3.65 -13.45
CA TYR A 14 3.53 -3.58 -14.27
C TYR A 14 3.92 -3.18 -15.70
N SER A 15 4.66 -4.04 -16.42
CA SER A 15 5.05 -3.76 -17.81
C SER A 15 3.85 -3.34 -18.67
N PRO A 16 3.90 -2.19 -19.37
CA PRO A 16 2.81 -1.73 -20.23
C PRO A 16 2.39 -2.73 -21.33
N SER A 17 3.33 -3.59 -21.76
CA SER A 17 3.05 -4.66 -22.73
C SER A 17 2.01 -5.68 -22.25
N ARG A 18 1.94 -5.93 -20.93
CA ARG A 18 1.01 -6.86 -20.29
C ARG A 18 -0.11 -6.14 -19.54
N TYR A 19 0.26 -5.08 -18.81
CA TYR A 19 -0.61 -4.39 -17.87
C TYR A 19 -1.07 -3.01 -18.36
N GLY A 20 -0.83 -2.65 -19.64
CA GLY A 20 -1.17 -1.32 -20.18
C GLY A 20 -2.65 -0.96 -19.96
N GLN A 21 -3.56 -1.87 -20.32
CA GLN A 21 -5.00 -1.66 -20.10
C GLN A 21 -5.37 -1.58 -18.61
N THR A 22 -4.73 -2.37 -17.74
CA THR A 22 -4.92 -2.32 -16.29
C THR A 22 -4.48 -0.98 -15.72
N LEU A 23 -3.31 -0.47 -16.12
CA LEU A 23 -2.76 0.82 -15.70
C LEU A 23 -3.64 1.98 -16.18
N GLU A 24 -4.09 1.94 -17.43
CA GLU A 24 -4.97 2.96 -18.01
C GLU A 24 -6.34 3.00 -17.32
N SER A 25 -6.95 1.84 -17.09
CA SER A 25 -8.23 1.70 -16.38
C SER A 25 -8.12 2.14 -14.91
N THR A 26 -7.03 1.74 -14.24
CA THR A 26 -6.74 2.16 -12.86
C THR A 26 -6.56 3.67 -12.76
N ASN A 27 -5.80 4.28 -13.68
CA ASN A 27 -5.64 5.73 -13.75
C ASN A 27 -6.97 6.44 -14.00
N ALA A 28 -7.81 5.91 -14.88
CA ALA A 28 -9.14 6.44 -15.12
C ALA A 28 -10.04 6.35 -13.87
N ALA A 29 -10.00 5.23 -13.14
CA ALA A 29 -10.72 5.06 -11.88
C ALA A 29 -10.28 6.09 -10.83
N PHE A 30 -8.96 6.27 -10.64
CA PHE A 30 -8.43 7.31 -9.75
C PHE A 30 -8.86 8.71 -10.17
N GLN A 31 -8.87 9.02 -11.47
CA GLN A 31 -9.32 10.32 -11.95
C GLN A 31 -10.82 10.55 -11.68
N ARG A 32 -11.67 9.53 -11.83
CA ARG A 32 -13.10 9.61 -11.47
C ARG A 32 -13.29 9.84 -9.97
N ILE A 33 -12.54 9.14 -9.12
CA ILE A 33 -12.55 9.32 -7.66
C ILE A 33 -12.17 10.76 -7.30
N ILE A 34 -11.04 11.28 -7.81
CA ILE A 34 -10.58 12.66 -7.57
C ILE A 34 -11.64 13.68 -8.02
N THR A 35 -12.25 13.45 -9.18
CA THR A 35 -13.27 14.36 -9.73
C THR A 35 -14.50 14.40 -8.84
N ARG A 36 -15.00 13.24 -8.41
CA ARG A 36 -16.15 13.11 -7.51
C ARG A 36 -15.86 13.77 -6.16
N GLU A 37 -14.71 13.52 -5.56
CA GLU A 37 -14.38 14.01 -4.22
C GLU A 37 -14.12 15.52 -4.16
N ARG A 38 -13.64 16.12 -5.26
CA ARG A 38 -13.55 17.58 -5.40
C ARG A 38 -14.91 18.27 -5.49
N GLN A 39 -15.90 17.61 -6.09
CA GLN A 39 -17.25 18.16 -6.25
C GLN A 39 -18.08 18.04 -4.96
N SER A 40 -17.82 17.03 -4.14
CA SER A 40 -18.42 16.92 -2.81
C SER A 40 -17.71 17.86 -1.83
N ALA A 41 -18.30 19.03 -1.54
CA ALA A 41 -17.80 20.02 -0.56
C ALA A 41 -17.75 19.53 0.91
N THR A 42 -17.87 18.22 1.13
CA THR A 42 -18.03 17.55 2.44
C THR A 42 -17.01 16.44 2.69
N SER A 43 -16.04 16.19 1.81
CA SER A 43 -15.01 15.16 1.99
C SER A 43 -13.99 15.59 3.06
N LYS A 44 -14.36 15.42 4.33
CA LYS A 44 -13.43 15.48 5.47
C LYS A 44 -12.48 14.29 5.38
N GLY A 45 -11.30 14.47 4.80
CA GLY A 45 -10.23 13.48 4.82
C GLY A 45 -9.21 13.69 3.73
N ASP A 46 -9.65 13.59 2.47
CA ASP A 46 -8.79 13.72 1.28
C ASP A 46 -8.19 15.11 1.17
N HIS A 47 -6.86 15.15 1.13
CA HIS A 47 -6.10 16.39 1.08
C HIS A 47 -5.95 16.84 -0.37
N PHE A 48 -6.93 17.61 -0.83
CA PHE A 48 -6.81 18.40 -2.04
C PHE A 48 -6.31 19.79 -1.62
N SER A 49 -5.03 20.09 -1.88
CA SER A 49 -4.45 21.35 -1.39
C SER A 49 -5.27 22.54 -1.94
N ALA A 50 -5.57 23.54 -1.10
CA ALA A 50 -6.25 24.77 -1.52
C ALA A 50 -5.46 25.54 -2.60
N SER A 51 -4.14 25.34 -2.66
CA SER A 51 -3.25 25.85 -3.72
C SER A 51 -3.29 25.03 -5.02
N GLY A 52 -4.05 23.92 -5.06
CA GLY A 52 -4.25 23.08 -6.24
C GLY A 52 -3.04 22.24 -6.69
N LYS A 53 -1.93 22.19 -5.93
CA LYS A 53 -0.65 21.61 -6.35
C LYS A 53 -0.48 20.11 -6.06
N ASN A 54 -1.30 19.56 -5.15
CA ASN A 54 -1.31 18.13 -4.83
C ASN A 54 -2.75 17.62 -4.71
N ASP A 55 -3.01 16.46 -5.31
CA ASP A 55 -4.22 15.66 -5.05
C ASP A 55 -3.84 14.36 -4.35
N ARG A 56 -4.64 13.97 -3.36
CA ARG A 56 -4.46 12.72 -2.62
C ARG A 56 -5.77 11.97 -2.51
N ILE A 57 -5.71 10.65 -2.75
CA ILE A 57 -6.80 9.73 -2.46
C ILE A 57 -6.35 8.88 -1.27
N TRP A 58 -6.91 9.11 -0.08
CA TRP A 58 -6.84 8.17 1.04
C TRP A 58 -7.68 6.93 0.76
N ASN A 59 -7.28 5.80 1.31
CA ASN A 59 -7.86 4.50 1.03
C ASN A 59 -8.09 4.27 -0.48
N SER A 60 -7.09 4.56 -1.31
CA SER A 60 -7.20 4.28 -2.76
C SER A 60 -7.42 2.78 -3.00
N PHE A 61 -7.00 1.92 -2.08
CA PHE A 61 -7.24 0.48 -2.11
C PHE A 61 -8.74 0.14 -2.15
N SER A 62 -9.51 0.48 -1.11
CA SER A 62 -10.96 0.19 -1.13
C SER A 62 -11.68 1.01 -2.20
N LYS A 63 -11.31 2.28 -2.38
CA LYS A 63 -11.99 3.14 -3.36
C LYS A 63 -11.81 2.63 -4.79
N HIS A 64 -10.65 2.07 -5.15
CA HIS A 64 -10.42 1.44 -6.46
C HIS A 64 -11.30 0.21 -6.65
N ALA A 65 -11.36 -0.69 -5.67
CA ALA A 65 -12.21 -1.88 -5.74
C ALA A 65 -13.69 -1.55 -5.98
N LEU A 66 -14.19 -0.48 -5.34
CA LEU A 66 -15.57 -0.04 -5.48
C LEU A 66 -15.83 0.73 -6.79
N GLU A 67 -14.84 1.44 -7.30
CA GLU A 67 -14.95 2.26 -8.52
C GLU A 67 -14.79 1.44 -9.81
N ASP A 68 -13.90 0.46 -9.80
CA ASP A 68 -13.59 -0.39 -10.96
C ASP A 68 -13.03 -1.75 -10.50
N PRO A 69 -13.89 -2.72 -10.14
CA PRO A 69 -13.45 -4.00 -9.61
C PRO A 69 -12.65 -4.82 -10.62
N ALA A 70 -12.89 -4.67 -11.92
CA ALA A 70 -12.15 -5.43 -12.94
C ALA A 70 -10.67 -5.04 -12.95
N SER A 71 -10.36 -3.74 -13.07
CA SER A 71 -8.97 -3.29 -13.03
C SER A 71 -8.34 -3.45 -11.64
N PHE A 72 -9.13 -3.37 -10.56
CA PHE A 72 -8.63 -3.65 -9.21
C PHE A 72 -8.17 -5.11 -9.05
N VAL A 73 -8.98 -6.07 -9.50
CA VAL A 73 -8.61 -7.49 -9.48
C VAL A 73 -7.33 -7.70 -10.29
N ASP A 74 -7.27 -7.21 -11.54
CA ASP A 74 -6.05 -7.32 -12.35
C ASP A 74 -4.82 -6.69 -11.69
N TYR A 75 -4.98 -5.51 -11.10
CA TYR A 75 -3.89 -4.75 -10.52
C TYR A 75 -3.28 -5.45 -9.30
N TYR A 76 -4.11 -5.93 -8.37
CA TYR A 76 -3.63 -6.59 -7.15
C TYR A 76 -3.41 -8.11 -7.30
N SER A 77 -3.71 -8.69 -8.47
CA SER A 77 -3.31 -10.05 -8.84
C SER A 77 -1.85 -10.16 -9.31
N ASN A 78 -1.05 -9.09 -9.21
CA ASN A 78 0.33 -9.08 -9.70
C ASN A 78 1.25 -9.96 -8.81
N PRO A 79 1.85 -11.04 -9.35
CA PRO A 79 2.67 -11.95 -8.55
C PRO A 79 3.94 -11.32 -7.96
N TRP A 80 4.44 -10.24 -8.56
CA TRP A 80 5.59 -9.52 -8.00
C TRP A 80 5.23 -8.79 -6.71
N LEU A 81 3.98 -8.33 -6.57
CA LEU A 81 3.52 -7.67 -5.35
C LEU A 81 3.45 -8.67 -4.21
N GLU A 82 2.90 -9.86 -4.46
CA GLU A 82 2.92 -10.98 -3.52
C GLU A 82 4.35 -11.32 -3.10
N LEU A 83 5.24 -11.61 -4.06
CA LEU A 83 6.60 -12.04 -3.77
C LEU A 83 7.37 -11.04 -2.92
N VAL A 84 7.28 -9.75 -3.24
CA VAL A 84 7.95 -8.68 -2.47
C VAL A 84 7.38 -8.54 -1.08
N SER A 85 6.05 -8.63 -0.94
CA SER A 85 5.35 -8.52 0.33
C SER A 85 5.68 -9.69 1.25
N GLU A 86 5.56 -10.92 0.75
CA GLU A 86 5.79 -12.14 1.50
C GLU A 86 7.26 -12.27 1.93
N ALA A 87 8.20 -11.97 1.03
CA ALA A 87 9.64 -12.05 1.33
C ALA A 87 10.07 -11.13 2.48
N TRP A 88 9.31 -10.06 2.76
CA TRP A 88 9.60 -9.13 3.86
C TRP A 88 8.70 -9.34 5.09
N LEU A 89 7.41 -9.67 4.90
CA LEU A 89 6.38 -9.60 5.94
C LEU A 89 5.75 -10.96 6.28
N GLY A 90 6.03 -11.99 5.50
CA GLY A 90 5.30 -13.27 5.53
C GLY A 90 3.94 -13.20 4.82
N PRO A 91 3.22 -14.33 4.71
CA PRO A 91 2.06 -14.49 3.83
C PRO A 91 0.80 -13.77 4.33
N ALA A 92 0.71 -13.46 5.63
CA ALA A 92 -0.43 -12.81 6.25
C ALA A 92 -0.36 -11.27 6.18
N TYR A 93 0.24 -10.71 5.12
CA TYR A 93 0.38 -9.27 4.99
C TYR A 93 -0.96 -8.58 4.67
N LYS A 94 -1.03 -7.27 4.92
CA LYS A 94 -2.19 -6.42 4.60
C LYS A 94 -1.77 -5.25 3.74
N VAL A 95 -2.42 -5.08 2.60
CA VAL A 95 -2.16 -3.95 1.70
C VAL A 95 -3.07 -2.77 2.07
N THR A 96 -2.47 -1.60 2.24
CA THR A 96 -3.16 -0.32 2.21
C THR A 96 -2.54 0.53 1.12
N ALA A 97 -3.33 1.39 0.48
CA ALA A 97 -2.84 2.19 -0.64
C ALA A 97 -3.42 3.60 -0.64
N GLN A 98 -2.62 4.54 -1.13
CA GLN A 98 -3.00 5.94 -1.26
C GLN A 98 -2.40 6.51 -2.54
N VAL A 99 -3.22 7.19 -3.34
CA VAL A 99 -2.72 7.83 -4.56
C VAL A 99 -2.25 9.23 -4.23
N ASN A 100 -1.04 9.56 -4.69
CA ASN A 100 -0.50 10.91 -4.66
C ASN A 100 -0.30 11.42 -6.09
N VAL A 101 -0.81 12.61 -6.35
CA VAL A 101 -0.65 13.34 -7.61
C VAL A 101 0.04 14.67 -7.31
N VAL A 102 1.27 14.83 -7.75
CA VAL A 102 2.07 16.05 -7.55
C VAL A 102 2.15 16.83 -8.84
N LYS A 103 1.56 18.03 -8.85
CA LYS A 103 1.51 18.90 -10.01
C LYS A 103 2.75 19.80 -10.11
N PRO A 104 3.00 20.42 -11.27
CA PRO A 104 4.09 21.37 -11.45
C PRO A 104 4.10 22.45 -10.36
N GLY A 105 5.29 22.76 -9.84
CA GLY A 105 5.49 23.71 -8.76
C GLY A 105 5.16 23.19 -7.35
N GLY A 106 4.91 21.88 -7.19
CA GLY A 106 4.82 21.21 -5.89
C GLY A 106 6.16 21.22 -5.14
N ALA A 107 6.16 21.65 -3.88
CA ALA A 107 7.37 21.76 -3.06
C ALA A 107 7.90 20.38 -2.61
N ALA A 108 9.21 20.31 -2.37
CA ALA A 108 9.82 19.14 -1.74
C ALA A 108 9.35 19.00 -0.28
N GLN A 109 9.34 17.76 0.22
CA GLN A 109 9.08 17.47 1.62
C GLN A 109 10.36 17.50 2.45
N ASP A 110 10.20 17.62 3.77
CA ASP A 110 11.26 17.35 4.72
C ASP A 110 11.57 15.85 4.78
N PRO A 111 12.83 15.46 5.04
CA PRO A 111 13.18 14.06 5.24
C PRO A 111 12.44 13.48 6.44
N HIS A 112 11.91 12.27 6.27
CA HIS A 112 11.20 11.55 7.32
C HIS A 112 11.43 10.04 7.19
N ARG A 113 10.98 9.31 8.20
CA ARG A 113 10.80 7.87 8.19
C ARG A 113 9.31 7.61 8.33
N ASP A 114 8.81 6.63 7.60
CA ASP A 114 7.41 6.26 7.66
C ASP A 114 7.09 5.35 8.85
N TYR A 115 5.81 5.03 9.00
CA TYR A 115 5.23 4.21 10.05
C TYR A 115 5.04 4.93 11.39
N HIS A 116 4.42 4.25 12.37
CA HIS A 116 3.79 4.88 13.54
C HIS A 116 4.63 5.94 14.27
N LEU A 117 5.93 5.72 14.42
CA LEU A 117 6.83 6.65 15.13
C LEU A 117 7.15 7.91 14.32
N GLY A 118 7.06 7.86 12.99
CA GLY A 118 7.24 9.01 12.10
C GLY A 118 6.14 10.06 12.23
N PHE A 119 4.96 9.65 12.68
CA PHE A 119 3.80 10.53 12.89
C PHE A 119 3.72 11.10 14.32
N GLN A 120 4.70 10.80 15.19
CA GLN A 120 4.73 11.30 16.56
C GLN A 120 5.58 12.55 16.70
N GLU A 121 5.19 13.43 17.62
CA GLU A 121 6.07 14.51 18.09
C GLU A 121 7.32 13.98 18.77
N LEU A 122 8.39 14.79 18.76
CA LEU A 122 9.72 14.40 19.24
C LEU A 122 9.68 13.76 20.64
N ASP A 123 9.06 14.44 21.60
CA ASP A 123 9.00 13.98 22.98
C ASP A 123 8.21 12.67 23.13
N ARG A 124 7.20 12.44 22.29
CA ARG A 124 6.44 11.18 22.31
C ARG A 124 7.26 10.05 21.72
N CYS A 125 7.94 10.31 20.61
CA CYS A 125 8.80 9.36 19.93
C CYS A 125 9.98 8.93 20.82
N ALA A 126 10.57 9.87 21.57
CA ALA A 126 11.68 9.63 22.49
C ALA A 126 11.33 8.74 23.70
N ARG A 127 10.04 8.57 24.03
CA ARG A 127 9.61 7.66 25.11
C ARG A 127 9.62 6.18 24.71
N PHE A 128 9.69 5.87 23.42
CA PHE A 128 9.77 4.50 22.96
C PHE A 128 11.22 3.99 23.09
N PRO A 129 11.44 2.78 23.64
CA PRO A 129 12.76 2.17 23.71
C PRO A 129 13.38 1.99 22.33
N ALA A 130 14.71 2.07 22.23
CA ALA A 130 15.44 1.90 20.95
C ALA A 130 15.08 0.59 20.22
N THR A 131 14.77 -0.48 20.96
CA THR A 131 14.32 -1.76 20.38
C THR A 131 13.00 -1.63 19.62
N VAL A 132 12.08 -0.77 20.06
CA VAL A 132 10.82 -0.52 19.35
C VAL A 132 11.07 0.26 18.06
N HIS A 133 11.98 1.25 18.09
CA HIS A 133 12.41 1.96 16.88
C HIS A 133 13.05 1.01 15.85
N LEU A 134 13.81 0.02 16.32
CA LEU A 134 14.42 -0.98 15.45
C LEU A 134 13.37 -1.95 14.90
N VAL A 135 12.56 -2.56 15.76
CA VAL A 135 11.58 -3.59 15.38
C VAL A 135 10.48 -3.05 14.47
N SER A 136 10.08 -1.77 14.64
CA SER A 136 9.02 -1.17 13.85
C SER A 136 9.28 -1.25 12.34
N GLN A 137 10.55 -1.29 11.93
CA GLN A 137 10.92 -1.36 10.52
C GLN A 137 10.58 -2.69 9.84
N PHE A 138 10.38 -3.76 10.62
CA PHE A 138 10.04 -5.10 10.13
C PHE A 138 8.54 -5.37 10.13
N LEU A 139 7.73 -4.44 10.68
CA LEU A 139 6.27 -4.60 10.75
C LEU A 139 5.55 -4.02 9.54
N THR A 140 6.27 -3.34 8.64
CA THR A 140 5.72 -2.80 7.40
C THR A 140 6.78 -2.73 6.29
N LEU A 141 6.31 -2.69 5.06
CA LEU A 141 7.06 -2.37 3.86
C LEU A 141 6.41 -1.14 3.21
N GLN A 142 7.23 -0.16 2.83
CA GLN A 142 6.77 0.92 1.98
C GLN A 142 7.02 0.57 0.51
N GLY A 143 6.05 0.91 -0.32
CA GLY A 143 6.08 0.67 -1.74
C GLY A 143 5.43 1.83 -2.51
N ALA A 144 5.74 1.91 -3.80
CA ALA A 144 5.03 2.77 -4.73
C ALA A 144 5.04 2.13 -6.10
N VAL A 145 3.91 2.21 -6.81
CA VAL A 145 3.84 1.93 -8.24
C VAL A 145 3.72 3.25 -8.98
N ALA A 146 4.60 3.47 -9.95
CA ALA A 146 4.56 4.64 -10.80
C ALA A 146 3.34 4.58 -11.74
N HIS A 147 2.49 5.60 -11.68
CA HIS A 147 1.29 5.78 -12.52
C HIS A 147 1.48 6.89 -13.56
N SER A 148 2.70 7.40 -13.65
CA SER A 148 3.25 8.25 -14.70
C SER A 148 4.74 7.99 -14.76
N ASP A 149 5.41 8.40 -15.84
CA ASP A 149 6.86 8.55 -15.78
C ASP A 149 7.25 9.53 -14.66
N MET A 150 8.47 9.44 -14.17
CA MET A 150 9.01 10.31 -13.12
C MET A 150 10.44 10.71 -13.47
N PRO A 151 10.66 11.53 -14.52
CA PRO A 151 11.99 12.06 -14.81
C PRO A 151 12.49 12.93 -13.64
N PRO A 152 13.81 13.16 -13.48
CA PRO A 152 14.36 13.90 -12.34
C PRO A 152 13.66 15.24 -12.02
N GLN A 153 13.29 16.00 -13.05
CA GLN A 153 12.64 17.30 -12.93
C GLN A 153 11.21 17.22 -12.37
N SER A 154 10.56 16.06 -12.46
CA SER A 154 9.25 15.82 -11.83
C SER A 154 9.35 15.63 -10.31
N GLY A 155 10.55 15.49 -9.77
CA GLY A 155 10.81 15.32 -8.34
C GLY A 155 10.58 13.91 -7.79
N PRO A 156 11.08 12.83 -8.41
CA PRO A 156 10.98 11.49 -7.85
C PRO A 156 11.49 11.46 -6.39
N THR A 157 11.04 10.45 -5.64
CA THR A 157 11.38 10.34 -4.22
C THR A 157 12.89 10.34 -4.01
N ARG A 158 13.32 11.17 -3.06
CA ARG A 158 14.70 11.30 -2.59
C ARG A 158 14.90 10.31 -1.45
N PHE A 159 15.99 9.55 -1.49
CA PHE A 159 16.35 8.55 -0.49
C PHE A 159 17.74 8.82 0.05
N LEU A 160 17.98 8.46 1.30
CA LEU A 160 19.33 8.42 1.86
C LEU A 160 19.71 6.94 2.10
N PRO A 161 20.40 6.28 1.15
CA PRO A 161 20.73 4.87 1.26
C PRO A 161 21.48 4.53 2.53
N TYR A 162 21.28 3.31 3.06
CA TYR A 162 21.81 2.83 4.34
C TYR A 162 21.30 3.57 5.59
N SER A 163 20.54 4.65 5.45
CA SER A 163 20.12 5.44 6.61
C SER A 163 19.16 4.73 7.56
N GLN A 164 18.56 3.59 7.16
CA GLN A 164 17.80 2.73 8.07
C GLN A 164 18.67 2.07 9.15
N THR A 165 20.00 1.99 8.95
CA THR A 165 20.94 1.51 9.98
C THR A 165 21.35 2.61 10.96
N TYR A 166 20.91 3.85 10.76
CA TYR A 166 21.19 4.95 11.67
C TYR A 166 20.29 4.88 12.90
N GLU A 167 20.88 4.59 14.06
CA GLU A 167 20.17 4.24 15.29
C GLU A 167 19.29 5.35 15.86
N VAL A 168 19.73 6.62 15.77
CA VAL A 168 18.95 7.79 16.25
C VAL A 168 17.60 7.87 15.54
N GLY A 169 17.56 7.40 14.30
CA GLY A 169 16.34 7.09 13.58
C GLY A 169 15.29 8.18 13.60
N TYR A 170 14.07 7.86 14.03
CA TYR A 170 12.93 8.80 14.00
C TYR A 170 13.18 10.15 14.69
N LEU A 171 14.18 10.25 15.56
CA LEU A 171 14.55 11.49 16.26
C LEU A 171 15.44 12.42 15.41
N ALA A 172 16.12 11.90 14.37
CA ALA A 172 17.21 12.61 13.71
C ALA A 172 16.77 13.78 12.82
N TRP A 173 15.71 13.61 12.03
CA TRP A 173 15.31 14.58 10.99
C TRP A 173 14.84 15.93 11.53
N ARG A 174 14.62 16.04 12.83
CA ARG A 174 14.23 17.28 13.51
C ARG A 174 15.41 18.21 13.77
N ARG A 175 16.64 17.73 13.52
CA ARG A 175 17.87 18.52 13.65
C ARG A 175 18.25 19.11 12.29
N ASP A 176 18.51 20.41 12.25
CA ASP A 176 18.84 21.10 10.99
C ASP A 176 20.10 20.56 10.32
N GLU A 177 21.10 20.16 11.12
CA GLU A 177 22.31 19.49 10.62
C GLU A 177 22.01 18.20 9.84
N PHE A 178 21.00 17.42 10.27
CA PHE A 178 20.60 16.20 9.60
C PHE A 178 19.79 16.52 8.33
N ARG A 179 18.93 17.53 8.37
CA ARG A 179 18.20 18.01 7.18
C ARG A 179 19.18 18.46 6.10
N GLN A 180 20.19 19.25 6.47
CA GLN A 180 21.27 19.66 5.59
C GLN A 180 22.03 18.45 5.02
N TYR A 181 22.39 17.50 5.89
CA TYR A 181 23.06 16.26 5.46
C TYR A 181 22.23 15.50 4.43
N PHE A 182 20.92 15.33 4.67
CA PHE A 182 20.02 14.68 3.74
C PHE A 182 19.97 15.41 2.39
N GLN A 183 19.79 16.74 2.38
CA GLN A 183 19.73 17.53 1.15
C GLN A 183 21.03 17.43 0.32
N ASN A 184 22.18 17.30 0.99
CA ASN A 184 23.47 17.19 0.32
C ASN A 184 23.81 15.78 -0.18
N ASN A 185 23.15 14.73 0.33
CA ASN A 185 23.56 13.33 0.12
C ASN A 185 22.46 12.40 -0.39
N TYR A 186 21.25 12.89 -0.63
CA TYR A 186 20.19 12.03 -1.15
C TYR A 186 20.52 11.52 -2.56
N VAL A 187 19.94 10.37 -2.89
CA VAL A 187 19.84 9.87 -4.26
C VAL A 187 18.37 9.86 -4.68
N ALA A 188 18.10 10.08 -5.96
CA ALA A 188 16.77 9.95 -6.53
C ALA A 188 16.89 9.20 -7.86
N CYS A 189 16.05 8.19 -8.07
CA CYS A 189 16.05 7.40 -9.30
C CYS A 189 14.86 7.81 -10.16
N PRO A 190 15.04 8.06 -11.47
CA PRO A 190 13.92 8.15 -12.40
C PRO A 190 13.11 6.85 -12.38
N LEU A 191 11.80 6.97 -12.50
CA LEU A 191 10.88 5.84 -12.68
C LEU A 191 10.12 6.01 -13.99
N GLU A 192 9.70 4.91 -14.57
CA GLU A 192 8.80 4.87 -15.73
C GLU A 192 7.43 4.32 -15.29
N LEU A 193 6.39 4.63 -16.07
CA LEU A 193 5.05 4.09 -15.83
C LEU A 193 5.09 2.56 -15.62
N GLY A 194 4.56 2.10 -14.49
CA GLY A 194 4.47 0.68 -14.14
C GLY A 194 5.66 0.14 -13.33
N ASP A 195 6.72 0.93 -13.11
CA ASP A 195 7.80 0.54 -12.20
C ASP A 195 7.29 0.43 -10.75
N GLY A 196 7.80 -0.58 -10.03
CA GLY A 196 7.63 -0.72 -8.59
C GLY A 196 8.86 -0.23 -7.83
N LEU A 197 8.69 0.56 -6.79
CA LEU A 197 9.74 1.00 -5.88
C LEU A 197 9.39 0.53 -4.47
N PHE A 198 10.29 -0.20 -3.82
CA PHE A 198 10.08 -0.71 -2.47
C PHE A 198 11.24 -0.35 -1.56
N PHE A 199 10.93 0.03 -0.33
CA PHE A 199 11.94 0.46 0.62
C PHE A 199 11.54 0.16 2.06
N ASN A 200 12.57 0.01 2.89
CA ASN A 200 12.44 -0.14 4.32
C ASN A 200 11.80 1.14 4.91
N PRO A 201 10.73 1.06 5.73
CA PRO A 201 10.09 2.23 6.33
C PRO A 201 11.03 3.09 7.19
N ALA A 202 12.12 2.51 7.71
CA ALA A 202 13.15 3.23 8.46
C ALA A 202 14.19 3.93 7.56
N LEU A 203 14.08 3.83 6.24
CA LEU A 203 14.92 4.59 5.31
C LEU A 203 14.47 6.05 5.27
N PHE A 204 15.38 6.99 5.49
CA PHE A 204 15.06 8.39 5.32
C PHE A 204 14.77 8.70 3.86
N HIS A 205 13.64 9.36 3.65
CA HIS A 205 13.19 9.76 2.34
C HIS A 205 12.33 11.02 2.38
N ALA A 206 12.13 11.61 1.21
CA ALA A 206 11.27 12.77 1.01
C ALA A 206 10.80 12.83 -0.44
N ALA A 207 9.56 13.29 -0.68
CA ALA A 207 9.15 13.66 -2.02
C ALA A 207 10.01 14.83 -2.55
N GLY A 208 10.51 14.72 -3.78
CA GLY A 208 11.18 15.82 -4.47
C GLY A 208 10.21 16.88 -4.97
N ALA A 209 10.72 18.10 -5.15
CA ALA A 209 9.97 19.20 -5.76
C ALA A 209 9.68 18.87 -7.23
N ASN A 210 8.46 19.15 -7.68
CA ASN A 210 8.11 19.06 -9.10
C ASN A 210 8.47 20.40 -9.76
N GLU A 211 9.62 20.42 -10.43
CA GLU A 211 10.24 21.59 -11.07
C GLU A 211 9.91 21.69 -12.56
N MET A 212 9.01 20.83 -13.06
CA MET A 212 8.52 20.94 -14.44
C MET A 212 7.87 22.32 -14.63
N VAL A 213 8.19 23.01 -15.72
CA VAL A 213 7.68 24.34 -16.06
C VAL A 213 6.89 24.25 -17.36
N ASP A 214 5.78 24.99 -17.43
CA ASP A 214 4.78 24.98 -18.51
C ASP A 214 5.39 24.98 -19.92
N GLY A 215 4.95 23.99 -20.72
CA GLY A 215 5.36 23.77 -22.11
C GLY A 215 5.10 22.34 -22.58
N LYS A 216 5.05 21.39 -21.63
CA LYS A 216 4.40 20.08 -21.79
C LYS A 216 3.11 20.12 -20.99
N GLU A 217 1.97 19.91 -21.64
CA GLU A 217 0.62 19.88 -21.05
C GLU A 217 0.60 19.23 -19.66
N ASP A 218 -0.02 19.88 -18.66
CA ASP A 218 -0.50 19.35 -17.38
C ASP A 218 0.19 18.07 -16.84
N PHE A 219 1.52 18.05 -16.81
CA PHE A 219 2.23 16.84 -16.39
C PHE A 219 2.07 16.65 -14.88
N HIS A 220 1.30 15.63 -14.50
CA HIS A 220 1.06 15.27 -13.12
C HIS A 220 1.86 14.02 -12.77
N ARG A 221 2.81 14.14 -11.82
CA ARG A 221 3.54 12.98 -11.28
C ARG A 221 2.57 12.16 -10.43
N LYS A 222 2.25 10.95 -10.84
CA LYS A 222 1.27 10.07 -10.17
C LYS A 222 1.94 8.82 -9.62
N ALA A 223 1.67 8.52 -8.36
CA ALA A 223 2.08 7.27 -7.74
C ALA A 223 0.92 6.69 -6.92
N ASN A 224 0.74 5.38 -7.01
CA ASN A 224 -0.06 4.65 -6.02
C ASN A 224 0.89 4.16 -4.93
N LEU A 225 0.86 4.82 -3.78
CA LEU A 225 1.71 4.50 -2.64
C LEU A 225 1.10 3.31 -1.92
N LEU A 226 1.92 2.30 -1.64
CA LEU A 226 1.56 1.08 -0.95
C LEU A 226 2.20 1.11 0.43
N GLN A 227 1.40 0.93 1.47
CA GLN A 227 1.91 0.58 2.78
C GLN A 227 1.41 -0.82 3.12
N ILE A 228 2.34 -1.76 3.12
CA ILE A 228 2.03 -3.18 3.31
C ILE A 228 2.44 -3.53 4.75
N SER A 229 1.52 -4.02 5.55
CA SER A 229 1.74 -4.30 6.97
C SER A 229 1.84 -5.80 7.21
N CYS A 230 2.73 -6.23 8.10
CA CYS A 230 2.73 -7.59 8.62
C CYS A 230 1.38 -7.87 9.31
N GLY A 231 0.88 -9.10 9.24
CA GLY A 231 -0.37 -9.49 9.93
C GLY A 231 -0.34 -9.26 11.44
N MET A 232 0.86 -9.27 12.05
CA MET A 232 1.07 -8.96 13.47
C MET A 232 1.23 -7.45 13.76
N GLY A 233 1.36 -6.63 12.73
CA GLY A 233 1.53 -5.18 12.81
C GLY A 233 0.20 -4.43 12.78
N LYS A 234 0.21 -3.15 13.18
CA LYS A 234 -0.93 -2.26 12.97
C LYS A 234 -0.74 -1.48 11.68
N ALA A 235 -1.72 -1.52 10.79
CA ALA A 235 -1.77 -0.63 9.63
C ALA A 235 -2.08 0.81 10.09
N MET A 236 -1.64 1.79 9.30
CA MET A 236 -1.98 3.21 9.53
C MET A 236 -3.44 3.52 9.19
N GLU A 237 -4.01 2.78 8.24
CA GLU A 237 -5.38 2.90 7.75
C GLU A 237 -6.11 1.58 7.95
N SER A 238 -7.41 1.64 8.26
CA SER A 238 -8.26 0.46 8.35
C SER A 238 -8.93 0.21 7.01
N VAL A 239 -8.81 -1.03 6.51
CA VAL A 239 -9.50 -1.49 5.30
C VAL A 239 -10.59 -2.47 5.73
N ASP A 240 -11.82 -2.21 5.27
CA ASP A 240 -12.91 -3.16 5.38
C ASP A 240 -12.87 -4.09 4.17
N SER A 241 -12.48 -5.36 4.39
CA SER A 241 -12.35 -6.37 3.33
C SER A 241 -13.70 -6.83 2.76
N VAL A 242 -14.78 -6.85 3.54
CA VAL A 242 -16.07 -7.43 3.12
C VAL A 242 -16.67 -6.73 1.90
N PRO A 243 -16.78 -5.39 1.83
CA PRO A 243 -17.24 -4.71 0.63
C PRO A 243 -16.35 -4.93 -0.60
N ILE A 244 -15.04 -5.05 -0.40
CA ILE A 244 -14.09 -5.33 -1.49
C ILE A 244 -14.34 -6.74 -2.03
N ILE A 245 -14.43 -7.73 -1.15
CA ILE A 245 -14.67 -9.12 -1.48
C ILE A 245 -16.03 -9.28 -2.16
N ASP A 246 -17.10 -8.67 -1.62
CA ASP A 246 -18.42 -8.64 -2.25
C ASP A 246 -18.33 -8.12 -3.70
N ARG A 247 -17.65 -7.00 -3.93
CA ARG A 247 -17.49 -6.44 -5.29
C ARG A 247 -16.67 -7.31 -6.24
N CYS A 248 -15.70 -8.08 -5.72
CA CYS A 248 -14.75 -8.81 -6.55
C CYS A 248 -15.07 -10.31 -6.69
N TRP A 249 -15.97 -10.87 -5.88
CA TRP A 249 -16.14 -12.32 -5.75
C TRP A 249 -16.46 -13.02 -7.07
N ASP A 250 -17.41 -12.48 -7.84
CA ASP A 250 -17.84 -13.11 -9.10
C ASP A 250 -16.68 -13.17 -10.12
N LEU A 251 -15.80 -12.15 -10.14
CA LEU A 251 -14.58 -12.12 -10.95
C LEU A 251 -13.55 -13.16 -10.47
N MET A 252 -13.42 -13.36 -9.16
CA MET A 252 -12.54 -14.38 -8.59
C MET A 252 -13.01 -15.79 -8.94
N VAL A 253 -14.31 -16.05 -8.86
CA VAL A 253 -14.92 -17.33 -9.25
C VAL A 253 -14.73 -17.59 -10.75
N GLU A 254 -14.92 -16.58 -11.61
CA GLU A 254 -14.66 -16.69 -13.05
C GLU A 254 -13.19 -17.08 -13.32
N ARG A 255 -12.23 -16.40 -12.69
CA ARG A 255 -10.80 -16.71 -12.83
C ARG A 255 -10.47 -18.12 -12.35
N PHE A 256 -10.95 -18.49 -11.18
CA PHE A 256 -10.75 -19.83 -10.61
C PHE A 256 -11.23 -20.92 -11.57
N ASN A 257 -12.45 -20.77 -12.09
CA ASN A 257 -13.02 -21.74 -13.02
C ASN A 257 -12.26 -21.80 -14.35
N LYS A 258 -11.86 -20.63 -14.89
CA LYS A 258 -11.10 -20.54 -16.14
C LYS A 258 -9.72 -21.19 -16.03
N ALA A 259 -9.04 -21.03 -14.88
CA ALA A 259 -7.74 -21.64 -14.61
C ALA A 259 -7.84 -23.12 -14.18
N GLY A 260 -9.04 -23.59 -13.80
CA GLY A 260 -9.24 -24.94 -13.25
C GLY A 260 -8.76 -25.09 -11.80
N GLY A 261 -8.61 -23.98 -11.06
CA GLY A 261 -8.08 -23.96 -9.70
C GLY A 261 -7.41 -22.63 -9.35
N PHE A 262 -6.62 -22.64 -8.26
CA PHE A 262 -5.74 -21.52 -7.91
C PHE A 262 -4.54 -21.48 -8.85
N ASP A 263 -4.37 -20.36 -9.54
CA ASP A 263 -3.10 -19.97 -10.14
C ASP A 263 -2.40 -18.92 -9.26
N GLN A 264 -1.21 -18.50 -9.69
CA GLN A 264 -0.39 -17.54 -8.94
C GLN A 264 -1.06 -16.17 -8.81
N GLU A 265 -1.78 -15.73 -9.85
CA GLU A 265 -2.42 -14.42 -9.89
C GLU A 265 -3.62 -14.35 -8.92
N LEU A 266 -4.47 -15.38 -8.92
CA LEU A 266 -5.59 -15.46 -7.99
C LEU A 266 -5.11 -15.65 -6.55
N ASN A 267 -4.03 -16.40 -6.33
CA ASN A 267 -3.41 -16.51 -4.99
C ASN A 267 -2.93 -15.14 -4.50
N ALA A 268 -2.16 -14.42 -5.32
CA ALA A 268 -1.69 -13.07 -5.02
C ALA A 268 -2.84 -12.12 -4.65
N PHE A 269 -3.96 -12.21 -5.38
CA PHE A 269 -5.14 -11.39 -5.11
C PHE A 269 -5.80 -11.71 -3.76
N VAL A 270 -5.97 -12.99 -3.42
CA VAL A 270 -6.50 -13.40 -2.11
C VAL A 270 -5.63 -12.85 -0.98
N LEU A 271 -4.31 -12.99 -1.09
CA LEU A 271 -3.38 -12.48 -0.09
C LEU A 271 -3.41 -10.95 0.04
N ALA A 272 -3.68 -10.24 -1.07
CA ALA A 272 -3.75 -8.78 -1.05
C ALA A 272 -5.01 -8.22 -0.36
N ILE A 273 -6.16 -8.88 -0.50
CA ILE A 273 -7.47 -8.30 -0.09
C ILE A 273 -8.00 -8.80 1.27
N ALA A 274 -7.52 -9.95 1.76
CA ALA A 274 -8.06 -10.60 2.94
C ALA A 274 -7.03 -10.73 4.06
N ASP A 275 -7.49 -10.61 5.30
CA ASP A 275 -6.65 -10.79 6.49
C ASP A 275 -6.23 -12.26 6.65
N GLY A 276 -4.92 -12.52 6.56
CA GLY A 276 -4.33 -13.84 6.79
C GLY A 276 -3.96 -14.10 8.25
N TYR A 277 -4.10 -13.12 9.14
CA TYR A 277 -3.77 -13.29 10.56
C TYR A 277 -5.06 -13.49 11.39
N PRO A 278 -5.22 -14.62 12.07
CA PRO A 278 -6.49 -14.98 12.71
C PRO A 278 -6.79 -14.21 14.01
N PHE A 279 -5.88 -13.33 14.44
CA PHE A 279 -5.98 -12.60 15.70
C PHE A 279 -5.96 -11.07 15.49
N PRO A 280 -6.57 -10.29 16.40
CA PRO A 280 -7.31 -10.72 17.58
C PRO A 280 -8.66 -11.35 17.24
N THR A 281 -9.14 -12.25 18.10
CA THR A 281 -10.48 -12.84 17.99
C THR A 281 -10.99 -13.27 19.37
N ASN A 282 -12.30 -13.52 19.49
CA ASN A 282 -12.92 -14.03 20.70
C ASN A 282 -12.77 -15.56 20.75
N LEU A 283 -11.83 -16.07 21.55
CA LEU A 283 -11.54 -17.50 21.65
C LEU A 283 -12.66 -18.34 22.29
N ASP A 284 -13.59 -17.72 23.04
CA ASP A 284 -14.75 -18.42 23.60
C ASP A 284 -15.76 -18.77 22.48
N LYS A 285 -15.86 -17.92 21.45
CA LYS A 285 -16.75 -18.09 20.30
C LYS A 285 -16.06 -18.73 19.10
N ARG A 286 -14.77 -18.47 18.92
CA ARG A 286 -13.91 -18.95 17.83
C ARG A 286 -12.69 -19.67 18.40
N PRO A 287 -12.85 -20.86 19.00
CA PRO A 287 -11.70 -21.66 19.41
C PRO A 287 -10.96 -22.22 18.19
N PRO A 288 -9.67 -22.60 18.32
CA PRO A 288 -8.96 -23.33 17.29
C PRO A 288 -9.72 -24.58 16.83
N ALA A 289 -9.65 -24.90 15.54
CA ALA A 289 -10.23 -26.13 15.02
C ALA A 289 -9.57 -27.37 15.67
N PRO A 290 -10.25 -28.52 15.77
CA PRO A 290 -9.68 -29.73 16.39
C PRO A 290 -8.34 -30.19 15.82
N SER A 291 -8.03 -29.83 14.58
CA SER A 291 -6.77 -30.14 13.88
C SER A 291 -5.85 -28.93 13.68
N GLY A 292 -6.13 -27.79 14.32
CA GLY A 292 -5.42 -26.52 14.11
C GLY A 292 -5.03 -25.83 15.41
N MET A 293 -4.04 -24.94 15.32
CA MET A 293 -3.56 -24.14 16.46
C MET A 293 -4.23 -22.76 16.53
N ALA A 294 -5.02 -22.38 15.52
CA ALA A 294 -5.73 -21.11 15.45
C ALA A 294 -7.07 -21.26 14.70
N PRO A 295 -8.01 -20.30 14.86
CA PRO A 295 -9.22 -20.20 14.03
C PRO A 295 -8.90 -19.85 12.58
N GLU A 296 -9.85 -20.10 11.68
CA GLU A 296 -9.76 -19.76 10.26
C GLU A 296 -9.57 -18.25 10.03
N SER A 297 -8.68 -17.84 9.11
CA SER A 297 -8.49 -16.44 8.71
C SER A 297 -9.46 -16.04 7.59
N GLU A 298 -9.50 -14.75 7.20
CA GLU A 298 -10.30 -14.34 6.03
C GLU A 298 -9.73 -14.96 4.75
N GLN A 299 -8.40 -15.05 4.62
CA GLN A 299 -7.75 -15.72 3.48
C GLN A 299 -8.19 -17.18 3.37
N ASP A 300 -8.22 -17.91 4.49
CA ASP A 300 -8.66 -19.31 4.51
C ASP A 300 -10.14 -19.45 4.07
N ILE A 301 -11.03 -18.57 4.55
CA ILE A 301 -12.45 -18.55 4.16
C ILE A 301 -12.58 -18.33 2.65
N LEU A 302 -11.84 -17.38 2.08
CA LEU A 302 -11.87 -17.11 0.63
C LEU A 302 -11.37 -18.33 -0.16
N MET A 303 -10.26 -18.92 0.29
CA MET A 303 -9.69 -20.09 -0.36
C MET A 303 -10.64 -21.29 -0.34
N ARG A 304 -11.33 -21.50 0.78
CA ARG A 304 -12.36 -22.54 0.93
C ARG A 304 -13.57 -22.23 0.07
N GLY A 305 -14.06 -21.00 0.08
CA GLY A 305 -15.23 -20.59 -0.70
C GLY A 305 -15.05 -20.77 -2.20
N LEU A 306 -13.86 -20.48 -2.75
CA LEU A 306 -13.55 -20.73 -4.15
C LEU A 306 -13.51 -22.23 -4.48
N LYS A 307 -12.87 -23.06 -3.64
CA LYS A 307 -12.80 -24.52 -3.83
C LYS A 307 -14.18 -25.20 -3.74
N GLU A 308 -15.03 -24.73 -2.84
CA GLU A 308 -16.38 -25.27 -2.62
C GLU A 308 -17.43 -24.67 -3.58
N GLY A 309 -17.06 -23.73 -4.45
CA GLY A 309 -17.97 -23.13 -5.42
C GLY A 309 -19.04 -22.23 -4.78
N TRP A 310 -18.70 -21.52 -3.71
CA TRP A 310 -19.63 -20.61 -3.06
C TRP A 310 -20.02 -19.44 -3.96
N ASN A 311 -21.28 -19.02 -3.86
CA ASN A 311 -21.74 -17.77 -4.47
C ASN A 311 -21.36 -16.56 -3.59
N ARG A 312 -21.50 -15.36 -4.16
CA ARG A 312 -21.19 -14.09 -3.50
C ARG A 312 -21.89 -13.90 -2.15
N GLN A 313 -23.19 -14.23 -2.09
CA GLN A 313 -23.95 -14.09 -0.85
C GLN A 313 -23.34 -14.95 0.27
N ARG A 314 -23.00 -16.20 -0.04
CA ARG A 314 -22.48 -17.15 0.94
C ARG A 314 -21.13 -16.71 1.52
N VAL A 315 -20.19 -16.26 0.70
CA VAL A 315 -18.88 -15.81 1.21
C VAL A 315 -19.02 -14.57 2.10
N VAL A 316 -19.90 -13.64 1.73
CA VAL A 316 -20.15 -12.43 2.53
C VAL A 316 -20.77 -12.81 3.89
N GLU A 317 -21.77 -13.70 3.90
CA GLU A 317 -22.39 -14.19 5.14
C GLU A 317 -21.37 -14.84 6.09
N GLU A 318 -20.43 -15.62 5.56
CA GLU A 318 -19.39 -16.31 6.34
C GLU A 318 -18.36 -15.32 6.92
N LEU A 319 -17.94 -14.32 6.14
CA LEU A 319 -17.05 -13.26 6.63
C LEU A 319 -17.73 -12.38 7.68
N GLU A 320 -18.99 -12.01 7.48
CA GLU A 320 -19.74 -11.26 8.48
C GLU A 320 -19.96 -12.07 9.76
N LYS A 321 -20.22 -13.38 9.63
CA LYS A 321 -20.30 -14.29 10.77
C LYS A 321 -18.97 -14.34 11.51
N MET A 322 -17.85 -14.48 10.81
CA MET A 322 -16.51 -14.44 11.39
C MET A 322 -16.29 -13.15 12.20
N ARG A 323 -16.70 -11.99 11.68
CA ARG A 323 -16.58 -10.70 12.38
C ARG A 323 -17.46 -10.62 13.63
N ARG A 324 -18.73 -11.03 13.54
CA ARG A 324 -19.64 -11.09 14.70
C ARG A 324 -19.11 -12.00 15.79
N ASP A 325 -18.61 -13.17 15.40
CA ASP A 325 -18.06 -14.17 16.33
C ASP A 325 -16.70 -13.73 16.90
N SER A 326 -15.96 -12.85 16.21
CA SER A 326 -14.69 -12.31 16.71
C SER A 326 -14.85 -11.16 17.71
N ALA A 327 -16.03 -10.53 17.76
CA ALA A 327 -16.31 -9.46 18.70
C ALA A 327 -16.37 -9.98 20.15
N ALA A 328 -15.89 -9.16 21.09
CA ALA A 328 -15.95 -9.43 22.53
C ALA A 328 -17.40 -9.70 22.96
#